data_AF-J4KM82-F1
#
_entry.id   AF-J4KM82-F1
#
_cell.length_a   1.000
_cell.length_b   1.000
_cell.length_c   1.000
_cell.angle_alpha   90.00
_cell.angle_beta   90.00
_cell.angle_gamma   90.00
#
_symmetry.space_group_name_H-M   'P 1'
#
loop_
_entity.id
_entity.type
_entity.pdbx_description
1 polymer ?
#
loop_
_entity_poly.entity_id
_entity_poly.type
_entity_poly.pdbx_seq_one_letter_code
_entity_poly.pdbx_strand_id
1 'polypeptide(L)'
;MSCLIGPKNTITIEETMSTLKGDYDRHMADWSRPNSDKARMLRGAENAADCALNIIPLRQRDWPREAQFRRLRAHVYTLQNKMRKAEADTARAEEVEKRIKEREEAGETLVKDVVGS
;
A
#
# COMPACT_ATOMS: atom_id res chain seq x y z
N MET A 1 -58.59 21.68 -6.21
CA MET A 1 -58.19 20.40 -5.57
C MET A 1 -57.68 19.50 -6.67
N SER A 2 -56.35 19.37 -6.82
CA SER A 2 -55.76 18.42 -7.77
C SER A 2 -54.97 17.38 -6.98
N CYS A 3 -55.60 16.25 -6.74
CA CYS A 3 -54.92 15.04 -6.29
C CYS A 3 -54.36 14.34 -7.53
N LEU A 4 -53.05 14.46 -7.75
CA LEU A 4 -52.36 13.62 -8.73
C LEU A 4 -51.99 12.31 -8.03
N ILE A 5 -52.65 11.23 -8.44
CA ILE A 5 -52.36 9.86 -8.05
C ILE A 5 -51.32 9.31 -9.03
N GLY A 6 -50.13 8.94 -8.53
CA GLY A 6 -49.15 8.06 -9.20
C GLY A 6 -47.71 8.23 -8.68
N PRO A 7 -46.80 7.26 -8.93
CA PRO A 7 -46.85 5.83 -8.60
C PRO A 7 -46.25 5.55 -7.19
N LYS A 8 -46.53 4.38 -6.62
CA LYS A 8 -46.30 3.98 -5.21
C LYS A 8 -44.85 4.01 -4.65
N ASN A 9 -43.84 4.50 -5.36
CA ASN A 9 -42.44 4.45 -4.91
C ASN A 9 -41.72 5.80 -5.12
N THR A 10 -42.18 6.87 -4.48
CA THR A 10 -41.40 8.11 -4.38
C THR A 10 -40.40 7.95 -3.24
N ILE A 11 -39.29 7.23 -3.47
CA ILE A 11 -38.18 7.21 -2.50
C ILE A 11 -37.62 8.63 -2.44
N THR A 12 -37.63 9.22 -1.26
CA THR A 12 -37.10 10.55 -1.04
C THR A 12 -35.57 10.55 -1.16
N ILE A 13 -34.98 11.71 -1.48
CA ILE A 13 -33.51 11.86 -1.54
C ILE A 13 -32.88 11.47 -0.19
N GLU A 14 -33.54 11.79 0.92
CA GLU A 14 -33.10 11.45 2.28
C GLU A 14 -33.09 9.95 2.54
N GLU A 15 -34.12 9.21 2.11
CA GLU A 15 -34.17 7.75 2.22
C GLU A 15 -33.09 7.08 1.36
N THR A 16 -32.82 7.63 0.17
CA THR A 16 -31.75 7.13 -0.70
C THR A 16 -30.38 7.32 -0.04
N MET A 17 -30.12 8.51 0.51
CA MET A 17 -28.87 8.84 1.19
C MET A 17 -28.65 8.00 2.46
N SER A 18 -29.72 7.77 3.24
CA SER A 18 -29.68 6.92 4.43
C SER A 18 -29.34 5.47 4.07
N THR A 19 -29.95 4.94 3.01
CA THR A 19 -29.68 3.59 2.51
C THR A 19 -28.24 3.44 2.03
N LEU A 20 -27.76 4.37 1.20
CA LEU A 20 -26.37 4.38 0.72
C LEU A 20 -25.36 4.44 1.86
N LYS A 21 -25.63 5.26 2.88
CA LYS A 21 -24.79 5.34 4.07
C LYS A 21 -24.78 4.02 4.84
N GLY A 22 -25.94 3.41 5.05
CA GLY A 22 -26.04 2.12 5.72
C GLY A 22 -25.31 0.99 4.98
N ASP A 23 -25.38 0.99 3.65
CA ASP A 23 -24.65 0.02 2.82
C ASP A 23 -23.13 0.28 2.85
N TYR A 24 -22.71 1.55 2.82
CA TYR A 24 -21.31 1.93 3.01
C TYR A 24 -20.78 1.46 4.37
N ASP A 25 -21.51 1.73 5.45
CA ASP A 25 -21.12 1.33 6.81
C ASP A 25 -21.06 -0.21 6.93
N ARG A 26 -22.02 -0.93 6.33
CA ARG A 26 -22.03 -2.40 6.28
C ARG A 26 -20.84 -2.95 5.49
N HIS A 27 -20.52 -2.34 4.35
CA HIS A 27 -19.38 -2.73 3.51
C HIS A 27 -18.05 -2.48 4.24
N MET A 28 -17.92 -1.36 4.93
CA MET A 28 -16.74 -1.03 5.76
C MET A 28 -16.61 -1.97 6.97
N ALA A 29 -17.72 -2.36 7.58
CA ALA A 29 -17.74 -3.35 8.67
C ALA A 29 -17.31 -4.74 8.17
N ASP A 30 -17.82 -5.19 7.02
CA ASP A 30 -17.42 -6.45 6.40
C ASP A 30 -15.95 -6.43 5.98
N TRP A 31 -15.45 -5.30 5.48
CA TRP A 31 -14.05 -5.10 5.12
C TRP A 31 -13.09 -5.19 6.31
N SER A 32 -13.57 -4.81 7.50
CA SER A 32 -12.80 -4.86 8.75
C SER A 32 -12.77 -6.25 9.39
N ARG A 33 -13.52 -7.23 8.84
CA ARG A 33 -13.52 -8.60 9.36
C ARG A 33 -12.17 -9.29 9.07
N PRO A 34 -11.68 -10.14 9.99
CA PRO A 34 -10.42 -10.88 9.81
C PRO A 34 -10.37 -11.73 8.53
N ASN A 35 -11.51 -12.19 8.03
CA ASN A 35 -11.61 -13.06 6.84
C ASN A 35 -12.22 -12.37 5.61
N SER A 36 -12.33 -11.04 5.63
CA SER A 36 -12.77 -10.26 4.46
C SER A 36 -11.82 -10.48 3.27
N ASP A 37 -12.34 -10.28 2.06
CA ASP A 37 -11.51 -10.39 0.86
C ASP A 37 -10.36 -9.40 0.90
N LYS A 38 -10.59 -8.17 1.40
CA LYS A 38 -9.54 -7.18 1.66
C LYS A 38 -8.46 -7.73 2.61
N ALA A 39 -8.85 -8.30 3.76
CA ALA A 39 -7.89 -8.84 4.72
C ALA A 39 -7.09 -10.01 4.12
N ARG A 40 -7.73 -10.84 3.29
CA ARG A 40 -7.07 -11.94 2.58
C ARG A 40 -6.08 -11.43 1.52
N MET A 41 -6.48 -10.43 0.74
CA MET A 41 -5.61 -9.78 -0.25
C MET A 41 -4.41 -9.09 0.41
N LEU A 42 -4.63 -8.37 1.51
CA LEU A 42 -3.55 -7.72 2.25
C LEU A 42 -2.58 -8.73 2.87
N ARG A 43 -3.06 -9.86 3.40
CA ARG A 43 -2.17 -10.96 3.84
C ARG A 43 -1.41 -11.58 2.69
N GLY A 44 -2.05 -11.76 1.53
CA GLY A 44 -1.38 -12.26 0.32
C GLY A 44 -0.27 -11.31 -0.14
N ALA A 45 -0.53 -10.00 -0.12
CA ALA A 45 0.45 -8.98 -0.45
C ALA A 45 1.61 -8.93 0.57
N GLU A 46 1.33 -9.04 1.87
CA GLU A 46 2.33 -9.16 2.94
C GLU A 46 3.25 -10.37 2.67
N ASN A 47 2.68 -11.55 2.45
CA ASN A 47 3.44 -12.77 2.16
C ASN A 47 4.28 -12.65 0.89
N ALA A 48 3.73 -12.04 -0.18
CA ALA A 48 4.46 -11.85 -1.43
C ALA A 48 5.67 -10.90 -1.25
N ALA A 49 5.49 -9.82 -0.49
CA ALA A 49 6.58 -8.91 -0.17
C ALA A 49 7.65 -9.57 0.70
N ASP A 50 7.25 -10.39 1.68
CA ASP A 50 8.16 -11.18 2.51
C ASP A 50 8.97 -12.18 1.66
N CYS A 51 8.32 -12.90 0.74
CA CYS A 51 9.00 -13.78 -0.20
C CYS A 51 9.99 -13.02 -1.07
N ALA A 52 9.61 -11.86 -1.62
CA ALA A 52 10.49 -11.04 -2.43
C ALA A 52 11.74 -10.61 -1.64
N LEU A 53 11.55 -10.11 -0.42
CA LEU A 53 12.65 -9.67 0.45
C LEU A 53 13.57 -10.82 0.91
N ASN A 54 13.07 -12.05 0.97
CA ASN A 54 13.88 -13.24 1.27
C ASN A 54 14.65 -13.76 0.04
N ILE A 55 14.16 -13.50 -1.18
CA ILE A 55 14.81 -13.94 -2.43
C ILE A 55 15.86 -12.94 -2.90
N ILE A 56 15.67 -11.63 -2.69
CA ILE A 56 16.64 -10.59 -3.10
C ILE A 56 18.07 -10.86 -2.58
N PRO A 57 18.30 -11.29 -1.32
CA PRO A 57 19.63 -11.66 -0.85
C PRO A 57 20.30 -12.78 -1.65
N LEU A 58 19.52 -13.69 -2.24
CA LEU A 58 20.03 -14.83 -3.02
C LEU A 58 20.48 -14.43 -4.43
N ARG A 59 19.97 -13.32 -4.97
CA ARG A 59 20.35 -12.77 -6.27
C ARG A 59 21.06 -11.44 -6.05
N GLN A 60 22.36 -11.50 -5.74
CA GLN A 60 23.28 -10.35 -5.69
C GLN A 60 22.66 -9.03 -5.20
N ARG A 61 22.55 -8.84 -3.88
CA ARG A 61 22.36 -7.53 -3.18
C ARG A 61 21.74 -6.41 -4.04
N ASP A 62 20.55 -6.67 -4.58
CA ASP A 62 19.88 -5.83 -5.58
C ASP A 62 19.15 -4.69 -4.86
N TRP A 63 19.94 -3.75 -4.33
CA TRP A 63 19.50 -2.69 -3.42
C TRP A 63 18.28 -1.90 -3.92
N PRO A 64 18.17 -1.51 -5.21
CA PRO A 64 17.01 -0.75 -5.69
C PRO A 64 15.70 -1.53 -5.54
N ARG A 65 15.74 -2.85 -5.80
CA ARG A 65 14.57 -3.72 -5.62
C ARG A 65 14.25 -3.90 -4.15
N GLU A 66 15.26 -4.04 -3.28
CA GLU A 66 15.04 -4.12 -1.83
C GLU A 66 14.25 -2.91 -1.31
N ALA A 67 14.67 -1.69 -1.66
CA ALA A 67 13.97 -0.47 -1.25
C ALA A 67 12.50 -0.47 -1.71
N GLN A 68 12.25 -0.80 -2.98
CA GLN A 68 10.90 -0.85 -3.56
C GLN A 68 10.00 -1.87 -2.84
N PHE A 69 10.50 -3.09 -2.58
CA PHE A 69 9.70 -4.11 -1.90
C PHE A 69 9.45 -3.75 -0.43
N ARG A 70 10.40 -3.09 0.25
CA ARG A 70 10.18 -2.56 1.61
C ARG A 70 9.12 -1.45 1.63
N ARG A 71 9.15 -0.51 0.68
CA ARG A 71 8.10 0.52 0.53
C ARG A 71 6.72 -0.12 0.30
N LEU A 72 6.64 -1.13 -0.57
CA LEU A 72 5.41 -1.87 -0.82
C LEU A 72 4.89 -2.57 0.45
N ARG A 73 5.76 -3.24 1.21
CA ARG A 73 5.40 -3.90 2.47
C ARG A 73 4.95 -2.89 3.53
N ALA A 74 5.60 -1.73 3.62
CA ALA A 74 5.18 -0.63 4.48
C ALA A 74 3.75 -0.15 4.14
N HIS A 75 3.43 0.03 2.85
CA HIS A 75 2.07 0.38 2.42
C HIS A 75 1.04 -0.67 2.81
N VAL A 76 1.35 -1.96 2.64
CA VAL A 76 0.49 -3.06 3.09
C VAL A 76 0.28 -2.99 4.61
N TYR A 77 1.32 -2.72 5.40
CA TYR A 77 1.20 -2.56 6.85
C TYR A 77 0.35 -1.36 7.24
N THR A 78 0.46 -0.23 6.56
CA THR A 78 -0.43 0.92 6.77
C THR A 78 -1.89 0.55 6.50
N LEU A 79 -2.17 -0.15 5.39
CA LEU A 79 -3.53 -0.62 5.06
C LEU A 79 -4.09 -1.65 6.04
N GLN A 80 -3.21 -2.34 6.77
CA GLN A 80 -3.55 -3.27 7.86
C GLN A 80 -3.56 -2.60 9.25
N ASN A 81 -3.37 -1.28 9.36
CA ASN A 81 -3.19 -0.54 10.62
C ASN A 81 -2.01 -1.03 11.49
N LYS A 82 -0.99 -1.66 10.91
CA LYS A 82 0.24 -2.10 11.60
C LYS A 82 1.33 -1.01 11.55
N MET A 83 1.05 0.16 12.09
CA MET A 83 1.89 1.38 11.91
C MET A 83 3.37 1.20 12.32
N ARG A 84 3.64 0.54 13.46
CA ARG A 84 5.03 0.28 13.89
C ARG A 84 5.84 -0.54 12.87
N LYS A 85 5.19 -1.49 12.19
CA LYS A 85 5.85 -2.29 11.15
C LYS A 85 6.04 -1.48 9.87
N ALA A 86 5.05 -0.65 9.52
CA ALA A 86 5.15 0.27 8.38
C ALA A 86 6.32 1.26 8.54
N GLU A 87 6.48 1.84 9.73
CA GLU A 87 7.59 2.73 10.06
C GLU A 87 8.93 2.03 9.95
N ALA A 88 9.05 0.81 10.51
CA ALA A 88 10.28 0.04 10.44
C ALA A 88 10.70 -0.29 8.99
N ASP A 89 9.75 -0.66 8.13
CA ASP A 89 10.05 -0.91 6.72
C ASP A 89 10.36 0.35 5.93
N THR A 90 9.70 1.46 6.27
CA THR A 90 9.95 2.77 5.66
C THR A 90 11.37 3.23 5.98
N ALA A 91 11.76 3.21 7.26
CA ALA A 91 13.10 3.58 7.70
C ALA A 91 14.18 2.70 7.03
N ARG A 92 13.90 1.41 6.88
CA ARG A 92 14.84 0.50 6.23
C ARG A 92 14.92 0.70 4.71
N ALA A 93 13.82 1.05 4.06
CA ALA A 93 13.85 1.45 2.65
C ALA A 93 14.70 2.71 2.45
N GLU A 94 14.55 3.71 3.31
CA GLU A 94 15.33 4.95 3.29
C GLU A 94 16.83 4.70 3.52
N GLU A 95 17.19 3.80 4.45
CA GLU A 95 18.57 3.37 4.65
C GLU A 95 19.16 2.77 3.36
N VAL A 96 18.39 1.92 2.68
CA VAL A 96 18.83 1.29 1.42
C VAL A 96 18.95 2.33 0.29
N GLU A 97 17.98 3.23 0.15
CA GLU A 97 18.00 4.33 -0.82
C GLU A 97 19.22 5.24 -0.61
N LYS A 98 19.53 5.57 0.65
CA LYS A 98 20.73 6.35 0.99
C LYS A 98 22.00 5.62 0.56
N ARG A 99 22.11 4.32 0.82
CA ARG A 99 23.27 3.51 0.42
C ARG A 99 23.43 3.39 -1.09
N ILE A 100 22.33 3.35 -1.85
CA ILE A 100 22.37 3.39 -3.31
C ILE A 100 22.99 4.71 -3.77
N LYS A 101 22.46 5.83 -3.24
CA LYS A 101 22.93 7.17 -3.57
C LYS A 101 24.41 7.37 -3.26
N GLU A 102 24.86 6.97 -2.07
CA GLU A 102 26.29 7.03 -1.69
C GLU A 102 27.18 6.22 -2.65
N ARG A 103 26.68 5.11 -3.18
CA ARG A 103 27.42 4.25 -4.11
C ARG A 103 27.45 4.82 -5.53
N GLU A 104 26.37 5.45 -5.97
CA GLU A 104 26.30 6.18 -7.24
C GLU A 104 27.26 7.37 -7.22
N GLU A 105 27.26 8.15 -6.14
CA GLU A 105 28.17 9.29 -5.94
C GLU A 105 29.64 8.81 -5.94
N ALA A 106 29.97 7.75 -5.21
CA ALA A 106 31.32 7.18 -5.20
C ALA A 106 31.76 6.60 -6.56
N GLY A 107 30.81 6.02 -7.32
CA GLY A 107 31.05 5.57 -8.69
C GLY A 107 31.32 6.74 -9.63
N GLU A 108 30.57 7.83 -9.50
CA GLU A 108 30.73 9.04 -10.30
C GLU A 108 32.07 9.74 -10.02
N THR A 109 32.52 9.79 -8.77
CA THR A 109 33.85 10.32 -8.42
C THR A 109 34.97 9.48 -9.04
N LEU A 110 34.88 8.15 -8.96
CA LEU A 110 35.88 7.26 -9.56
C LEU A 110 35.96 7.40 -11.09
N VAL A 111 34.82 7.55 -11.78
CA VAL A 111 34.81 7.75 -13.24
C VAL A 111 35.42 9.11 -13.62
N LYS A 112 35.17 10.16 -12.83
CA LYS A 112 35.81 11.47 -13.04
C LYS A 112 37.33 11.41 -12.87
N ASP A 113 37.82 10.67 -11.87
CA ASP A 113 39.26 10.50 -11.63
C ASP A 113 39.94 9.65 -12.72
N VAL A 114 39.23 8.69 -13.34
CA VAL A 114 39.77 7.81 -14.39
C VAL A 114 39.70 8.43 -15.79
N VAL A 115 38.67 9.23 -16.08
CA VAL A 115 38.46 9.85 -17.41
C VAL A 115 39.03 11.28 -17.48
N GLY A 116 39.35 11.87 -16.33
CA GLY A 116 40.01 13.17 -16.20
C GLY A 116 41.50 13.07 -15.82
N SER A 117 42.34 12.62 -16.76
CA SER A 117 43.80 12.90 -16.82
C SER A 117 44.25 12.89 -18.27
#